data_AF-A0A258BXM9-F1
#
_entry.id   AF-A0A258BXM9-F1
#
_cell.length_a   1.000
_cell.length_b   1.000
_cell.length_c   1.000
_cell.angle_alpha   90.00
_cell.angle_beta   90.00
_cell.angle_gamma   90.00
#
_symmetry.space_group_name_H-M   'P 1'
#
loop_
_entity.id
_entity.type
_entity.pdbx_description
1 polymer ?
#
loop_
_entity_poly.entity_id
_entity_poly.type
_entity_poly.pdbx_seq_one_letter_code
_entity_poly.pdbx_strand_id
1 'polypeptide(L)' 'DQVRWCVGCYRIEGPGAQLFSDIRGTHFAIQGLPLLALLDFLRVRGVLAQ' A
#
# COMPACT_ATOMS: atom_id res chain seq x y z
N ASP A 1 -7.98 -19.20 -0.13
CA ASP A 1 -9.12 -18.60 0.61
C ASP A 1 -9.04 -17.11 0.82
N GLN A 2 -8.01 -16.55 1.45
CA GLN A 2 -7.99 -15.11 1.78
C GLN A 2 -7.98 -14.18 0.55
N VAL A 3 -7.50 -14.66 -0.59
CA VAL A 3 -7.38 -13.88 -1.84
C VAL A 3 -8.73 -13.35 -2.37
N ARG A 4 -9.85 -13.98 -2.00
CA ARG A 4 -11.22 -13.54 -2.35
C ARG A 4 -11.59 -12.18 -1.75
N TRP A 5 -10.85 -11.73 -0.74
CA TRP A 5 -11.03 -10.45 -0.08
C TRP A 5 -10.01 -9.40 -0.56
N CYS A 6 -9.18 -9.74 -1.53
CA CYS A 6 -8.18 -8.84 -2.10
C CYS A 6 -8.65 -8.33 -3.46
N VAL A 7 -8.53 -7.03 -3.68
CA VAL A 7 -8.77 -6.43 -5.00
C VAL A 7 -7.79 -7.04 -6.00
N GLY A 8 -8.29 -7.42 -7.19
CA GLY A 8 -7.48 -8.02 -8.25
C GLY A 8 -7.05 -9.46 -8.00
N CYS A 9 -7.59 -10.12 -6.96
CA CYS A 9 -7.31 -11.53 -6.64
C CYS A 9 -5.81 -11.86 -6.49
N TYR A 10 -5.02 -10.93 -5.96
CA TYR A 10 -3.65 -11.19 -5.52
C TYR A 10 -3.40 -10.49 -4.19
N ARG A 11 -2.34 -10.93 -3.50
CA ARG A 11 -1.86 -10.24 -2.30
C ARG A 11 -0.35 -10.11 -2.37
N ILE A 12 0.13 -8.86 -2.31
CA ILE A 12 1.55 -8.55 -2.45
C ILE A 12 2.35 -8.98 -1.22
N GLU A 13 1.71 -9.07 -0.06
CA GLU A 13 2.29 -9.56 1.20
C GLU A 13 2.34 -11.09 1.27
N GLY A 14 1.90 -11.79 0.22
CA GLY A 14 1.87 -13.24 0.15
C GLY A 14 2.39 -13.77 -1.19
N PRO A 15 1.97 -14.99 -1.58
CA PRO A 15 2.42 -15.60 -2.83
C PRO A 15 2.15 -14.78 -4.09
N GLY A 16 1.19 -13.84 -4.04
CA GLY A 16 0.89 -12.93 -5.16
C GLY A 16 2.07 -12.04 -5.56
N ALA A 17 3.08 -11.85 -4.70
CA ALA A 17 4.31 -11.14 -5.05
C ALA A 17 5.04 -11.77 -6.26
N GLN A 18 4.92 -13.08 -6.44
CA GLN A 18 5.59 -13.82 -7.51
C GLN A 18 4.97 -13.54 -8.90
N LEU A 19 3.82 -12.87 -8.96
CA LEU A 19 3.13 -12.54 -10.22
C LEU A 19 3.73 -11.32 -10.92
N PHE A 20 4.59 -10.56 -10.25
CA PHE A 20 5.10 -9.29 -10.75
C PHE A 20 6.61 -9.36 -10.99
N SER A 21 7.06 -8.89 -12.14
CA SER A 21 8.48 -8.76 -12.48
C SER A 21 9.07 -7.38 -12.13
N ASP A 22 8.22 -6.36 -11.96
CA ASP A 22 8.60 -4.98 -11.59
C ASP A 22 7.43 -4.30 -10.86
N ILE A 23 7.75 -3.38 -9.94
CA ILE A 23 6.77 -2.56 -9.21
C ILE A 23 7.27 -1.11 -9.20
N ARG A 24 6.44 -0.18 -9.69
CA ARG A 24 6.75 1.25 -9.70
C ARG A 24 5.81 2.00 -8.77
N GLY A 25 6.36 2.87 -7.94
CA GLY A 25 5.64 3.58 -6.88
C GLY A 25 5.97 3.03 -5.50
N THR A 26 5.00 3.05 -4.58
CA THR A 26 5.21 2.64 -3.19
C THR A 26 4.44 1.38 -2.84
N HIS A 27 5.04 0.51 -2.04
CA HIS A 27 4.40 -0.71 -1.56
C HIS A 27 3.14 -0.41 -0.73
N PHE A 28 3.19 0.60 0.17
CA PHE A 28 2.06 0.98 1.01
C PHE A 28 0.81 1.35 0.21
N ALA A 29 0.98 1.99 -0.96
CA ALA A 29 -0.14 2.28 -1.85
C ALA A 29 -0.83 1.01 -2.36
N ILE A 30 -0.08 -0.06 -2.64
CA ILE A 30 -0.62 -1.37 -3.04
C ILE A 30 -1.41 -2.01 -1.90
N GLN A 31 -0.96 -1.80 -0.65
CA GLN A 31 -1.65 -2.28 0.55
C GLN A 31 -2.90 -1.45 0.91
N GLY A 32 -3.21 -0.41 0.10
CA GLY A 32 -4.42 0.40 0.25
C GLY A 32 -4.24 1.69 1.05
N LEU A 33 -3.03 2.01 1.53
CA LEU A 33 -2.78 3.27 2.24
C LEU A 33 -1.44 3.87 1.82
N PRO A 34 -1.40 4.98 1.06
CA PRO A 34 -0.14 5.64 0.70
C PRO A 34 0.47 6.34 1.91
N LEU A 35 1.11 5.57 2.80
CA LEU A 35 1.49 5.98 4.15
C LEU A 35 2.30 7.28 4.18
N LEU A 36 3.35 7.39 3.36
CA LEU A 36 4.20 8.58 3.38
C LEU A 36 3.45 9.83 2.93
N ALA A 37 2.62 9.74 1.89
CA ALA A 37 1.80 10.86 1.43
C ALA A 37 0.73 11.24 2.47
N LEU A 38 0.14 10.26 3.16
CA LEU A 38 -0.79 10.51 4.25
C LEU A 38 -0.10 11.21 5.42
N LEU A 39 1.06 10.73 5.86
CA LEU A 39 1.80 11.33 6.97
C LEU A 39 2.21 12.77 6.65
N ASP A 40 2.68 13.01 5.42
CA ASP A 40 2.99 14.37 4.95
C ASP A 40 1.76 15.28 5.02
N PHE A 41 0.64 14.83 4.47
CA PHE A 41 -0.63 15.53 4.53
C PHE A 41 -1.09 15.84 5.97
N LEU A 42 -0.91 14.89 6.90
CA LEU A 42 -1.28 15.09 8.30
C LEU A 42 -0.35 16.09 9.03
N ARG A 43 0.95 16.11 8.70
CA ARG A 43 1.89 17.13 9.20
C ARG A 43 1.52 18.53 8.69
N VAL A 44 1.18 18.67 7.40
CA VAL A 44 0.73 19.93 6.82
C VAL A 44 -0.51 20.48 7.54
N ARG A 45 -1.38 19.60 8.06
CA ARG A 45 -2.58 19.97 8.81
C ARG A 45 -2.36 20.13 10.32
N GLY A 46 -1.14 19.96 10.81
CA GLY A 46 -0.82 20.05 12.24
C GLY A 46 -1.43 18.93 13.08
N VAL A 47 -1.88 17.83 12.47
CA VAL A 47 -2.42 16.66 13.19
C VAL A 47 -1.30 15.80 13.75
N LEU A 48 -0.15 15.78 13.06
CA LEU A 48 1.06 15.10 13.50
C LEU A 48 2.17 16.12 13.71
N ALA A 49 3.01 15.87 14.73
CA ALA A 49 4.24 16.62 14.93
C ALA A 49 5.18 16.43 13.72
N GLN A 50 5.97 17.47 13.43
CA GLN A 50 7.01 17.42 12.41
C GLN A 50 8.15 16.49 12.83
#